data_AF-A0A4X2M662-F1
#
_entry.id   AF-A0A4X2M662-F1
#
_cell.length_a   1.000
_cell.length_b   1.000
_cell.length_c   1.000
_cell.angle_alpha   90.00
_cell.angle_beta   90.00
_cell.angle_gamma   90.00
#
_symmetry.space_group_name_H-M   'P 1'
#
loop_
_entity.id
_entity.type
_entity.pdbx_description
1 polymer ?
#
loop_
_entity_poly.entity_id
_entity_poly.type
_entity_poly.pdbx_seq_one_letter_code
_entity_poly.pdbx_strand_id
1 'polypeptide(L)'
;MYMWQCRTQRAQQRHRKISHTSVQVTDDLNKVTPPKVTVFQPSEEEIEEKGKATLVCLATGFYPDLVKLSWWVNGQQTQVGVSTDPQPSKEQPDNDFSKYSMSSRLRVSAPFWRNPKNSFRCQVLFHGISEDEPWTGNTSKPITQNVSDQIWGKADCGVTSESYQRSIQSATFLYEILLGKAMLYGLLVSALVWRTMAKKKHS
;
A
#
# COMPACT_ATOMS: atom_id res chain seq x y z
N MET A 1 -2.16 -84.66 -3.63
CA MET A 1 -3.28 -84.32 -2.74
C MET A 1 -3.01 -82.93 -2.17
N TYR A 2 -3.69 -81.94 -2.76
CA TYR A 2 -3.84 -80.51 -2.40
C TYR A 2 -2.59 -79.62 -2.28
N MET A 3 -2.33 -78.90 -3.38
CA MET A 3 -1.78 -77.53 -3.45
C MET A 3 -2.41 -76.62 -2.39
N TRP A 4 -1.70 -75.58 -1.93
CA TRP A 4 -2.09 -74.16 -2.12
C TRP A 4 -0.95 -73.22 -1.71
N GLN A 5 -0.45 -72.48 -2.70
CA GLN A 5 0.48 -71.36 -2.56
C GLN A 5 -0.24 -70.17 -1.91
N CYS A 6 0.40 -69.48 -0.96
CA CYS A 6 -0.09 -68.19 -0.48
C CYS A 6 0.65 -67.05 -1.20
N ARG A 7 0.08 -66.56 -2.30
CA ARG A 7 0.39 -65.25 -2.88
C ARG A 7 -0.33 -64.19 -2.03
N THR A 8 0.41 -63.41 -1.25
CA THR A 8 -0.12 -62.17 -0.67
C THR A 8 -0.12 -61.08 -1.75
N GLN A 9 -1.32 -60.73 -2.20
CA GLN A 9 -1.55 -59.66 -3.17
C GLN A 9 -1.25 -58.29 -2.52
N ARG A 10 -0.46 -57.46 -3.22
CA ARG A 10 -0.36 -56.03 -2.96
C ARG A 10 -1.74 -55.41 -3.14
N ALA A 11 -2.39 -55.01 -2.05
CA ALA A 11 -3.50 -54.09 -2.11
C ALA A 11 -2.95 -52.73 -2.60
N GLN A 12 -3.19 -52.41 -3.87
CA GLN A 12 -3.07 -51.06 -4.40
C GLN A 12 -4.12 -50.19 -3.71
N GLN A 13 -3.74 -49.60 -2.57
CA GLN A 13 -4.51 -48.55 -1.94
C GLN A 13 -4.31 -47.30 -2.79
N ARG A 14 -5.26 -47.08 -3.73
CA ARG A 14 -5.35 -45.83 -4.49
C ARG A 14 -5.40 -44.69 -3.47
N HIS A 15 -4.34 -43.90 -3.40
CA HIS A 15 -4.37 -42.58 -2.79
C HIS A 15 -5.39 -41.73 -3.57
N ARG A 16 -6.67 -41.78 -3.16
CA ARG A 16 -7.58 -40.67 -3.39
C ARG A 16 -7.04 -39.54 -2.54
N LYS A 17 -6.27 -38.65 -3.18
CA LYS A 17 -5.93 -37.34 -2.66
C LYS A 17 -7.25 -36.58 -2.55
N ILE A 18 -7.91 -36.71 -1.40
CA ILE A 18 -9.04 -35.85 -1.04
C ILE A 18 -8.38 -34.49 -0.82
N SER A 19 -8.55 -33.59 -1.79
CA SER A 19 -8.30 -32.18 -1.59
C SER A 19 -9.24 -31.74 -0.47
N HIS A 20 -8.75 -31.77 0.78
CA HIS A 20 -9.42 -31.16 1.90
C HIS A 20 -9.39 -29.65 1.64
N THR A 21 -10.42 -29.14 0.98
CA THR A 21 -10.87 -27.78 1.24
C THR A 21 -11.30 -27.80 2.70
N SER A 22 -10.42 -27.38 3.60
CA SER A 22 -10.77 -27.13 5.00
C SER A 22 -11.75 -25.95 4.98
N VAL A 23 -13.04 -26.25 4.93
CA VAL A 23 -14.07 -25.31 5.34
C VAL A 23 -13.97 -25.32 6.86
N GLN A 24 -13.29 -24.33 7.44
CA GLN A 24 -13.42 -24.10 8.87
C GLN A 24 -14.85 -23.62 9.10
N VAL A 25 -15.71 -24.55 9.48
CA VAL A 25 -17.01 -24.22 10.07
C VAL A 25 -16.68 -23.55 11.39
N THR A 26 -16.70 -22.22 11.42
CA THR A 26 -16.60 -21.48 12.68
C THR A 26 -17.82 -21.84 13.52
N ASP A 27 -17.63 -22.69 14.52
CA ASP A 27 -18.69 -23.13 15.45
C ASP A 27 -19.31 -21.96 16.24
N ASP A 28 -18.65 -20.80 16.28
CA ASP A 28 -19.14 -19.60 16.95
C ASP A 28 -19.05 -18.38 16.03
N LEU A 29 -20.10 -18.16 15.25
CA LEU A 29 -20.22 -17.03 14.32
C LEU A 29 -19.98 -15.69 15.03
N ASN A 30 -20.35 -15.55 16.31
CA ASN A 30 -20.20 -14.31 17.06
C ASN A 30 -18.73 -13.86 17.26
N LYS A 31 -17.75 -14.73 16.99
CA LYS A 31 -16.32 -14.44 17.12
C LYS A 31 -15.65 -13.95 15.84
N VAL A 32 -16.36 -14.02 14.71
CA VAL A 32 -15.80 -13.61 13.42
C VAL A 32 -15.45 -12.12 13.48
N THR A 33 -14.18 -11.79 13.20
CA THR A 33 -13.67 -10.43 13.28
C THR A 33 -12.87 -10.12 12.02
N PRO A 34 -13.15 -9.01 11.31
CA PRO A 34 -12.39 -8.62 10.12
C PRO A 34 -10.98 -8.13 10.48
N PRO A 35 -10.00 -8.23 9.56
CA PRO A 35 -8.64 -7.78 9.79
C PRO A 35 -8.54 -6.26 9.81
N LYS A 36 -7.65 -5.75 10.68
CA LYS A 36 -7.07 -4.42 10.52
C LYS A 36 -5.82 -4.55 9.66
N VAL A 37 -5.76 -3.79 8.56
CA VAL A 37 -4.63 -3.82 7.62
C VAL A 37 -3.83 -2.54 7.78
N THR A 38 -2.50 -2.67 7.84
CA THR A 38 -1.59 -1.52 7.90
C THR A 38 -0.38 -1.78 7.03
N VAL A 39 -0.03 -0.81 6.19
CA VAL A 39 1.18 -0.84 5.36
C VAL A 39 2.23 0.09 5.95
N PHE A 40 3.38 -0.47 6.27
CA PHE A 40 4.55 0.23 6.77
C PHE A 40 5.49 0.61 5.64
N GLN A 41 6.04 1.82 5.75
CA GLN A 41 7.07 2.33 4.86
C GLN A 41 8.39 1.57 5.07
N PRO A 42 9.24 1.48 4.04
CA PRO A 42 10.61 0.98 4.18
C PRO A 42 11.43 1.84 5.14
N SER A 43 12.50 1.28 5.72
CA SER A 43 13.46 2.08 6.47
C SER A 43 14.35 2.89 5.52
N GLU A 44 14.66 4.13 5.90
CA GLU A 44 15.56 4.97 5.10
C GLU A 44 16.97 4.36 5.04
N GLU A 45 17.42 3.70 6.11
CA GLU A 45 18.68 2.93 6.15
C GLU A 45 18.75 1.83 5.07
N GLU A 46 17.67 1.07 4.85
CA GLU A 46 17.65 0.06 3.77
C GLU A 46 17.80 0.71 2.40
N ILE A 47 17.12 1.85 2.20
CA ILE A 47 17.12 2.59 0.95
C ILE A 47 18.51 3.13 0.65
N GLU A 48 19.17 3.73 1.64
CA GLU A 48 20.49 4.34 1.51
C GLU A 48 21.60 3.30 1.33
N GLU A 49 21.62 2.25 2.17
CA GLU A 49 22.69 1.26 2.16
C GLU A 49 22.55 0.23 1.03
N LYS A 50 21.32 -0.20 0.74
CA LYS A 50 21.06 -1.35 -0.15
C LYS A 50 20.41 -0.95 -1.47
N GLY A 51 20.04 0.32 -1.65
CA GLY A 51 19.36 0.81 -2.85
C GLY A 51 18.01 0.12 -3.11
N LYS A 52 17.39 -0.43 -2.07
CA LYS A 52 16.15 -1.22 -2.13
C LYS A 52 15.18 -0.76 -1.05
N ALA A 53 13.89 -0.97 -1.31
CA ALA A 53 12.83 -0.59 -0.39
C ALA A 53 11.93 -1.80 -0.17
N THR A 54 11.81 -2.23 1.09
CA THR A 54 10.91 -3.30 1.50
C THR A 54 9.72 -2.72 2.25
N LEU A 55 8.54 -2.75 1.62
CA LEU A 55 7.28 -2.41 2.28
C LEU A 55 6.76 -3.62 3.04
N VAL A 56 6.13 -3.38 4.20
CA VAL A 56 5.56 -4.46 5.03
C VAL A 56 4.08 -4.21 5.21
N CYS A 57 3.25 -5.19 4.85
CA CYS A 57 1.82 -5.21 5.16
C CYS A 57 1.59 -6.14 6.35
N LEU A 58 0.86 -5.65 7.34
CA LEU A 58 0.45 -6.42 8.50
C LEU A 58 -1.08 -6.43 8.58
N ALA A 59 -1.65 -7.63 8.56
CA ALA A 59 -3.04 -7.88 8.91
C ALA A 59 -3.10 -8.39 10.35
N THR A 60 -3.89 -7.74 11.22
CA THR A 60 -4.03 -8.13 12.63
C THR A 60 -5.50 -8.24 13.05
N GLY A 61 -5.71 -8.94 14.15
CA GLY A 61 -6.98 -8.96 14.87
C GLY A 61 -8.12 -9.70 14.18
N PHE A 62 -7.82 -10.55 13.19
CA PHE A 62 -8.85 -11.27 12.43
C PHE A 62 -9.11 -12.67 12.97
N TYR A 63 -10.33 -13.14 12.76
CA TYR A 63 -10.73 -14.51 13.05
C TYR A 63 -11.92 -14.86 12.13
N PRO A 64 -11.98 -16.05 11.50
CA PRO A 64 -10.99 -17.14 11.50
C PRO A 64 -9.74 -16.82 10.66
N ASP A 65 -8.83 -17.78 10.49
CA ASP A 65 -7.56 -17.67 9.75
C ASP A 65 -7.69 -17.62 8.22
N LEU A 66 -8.91 -17.39 7.70
CA LEU A 66 -9.26 -17.46 6.28
C LEU A 66 -9.03 -16.12 5.56
N VAL A 67 -7.76 -15.73 5.43
CA VAL A 67 -7.35 -14.51 4.73
C VAL A 67 -6.45 -14.78 3.53
N LYS A 68 -6.50 -13.91 2.52
CA LYS A 68 -5.56 -13.90 1.41
C LYS A 68 -5.01 -12.50 1.16
N LEU A 69 -3.70 -12.33 1.32
CA LEU A 69 -3.02 -11.07 1.04
C LEU A 69 -2.62 -10.97 -0.43
N SER A 70 -2.75 -9.77 -0.99
CA SER A 70 -2.36 -9.43 -2.35
C SER A 70 -1.80 -8.01 -2.41
N TRP A 71 -0.78 -7.80 -3.24
CA TRP A 71 -0.19 -6.48 -3.46
C TRP A 71 -0.65 -5.90 -4.78
N TRP A 72 -0.97 -4.62 -4.76
CA TRP A 72 -1.35 -3.82 -5.91
C TRP A 72 -0.41 -2.64 -6.02
N VAL A 73 0.24 -2.51 -7.18
CA VAL A 73 1.13 -1.40 -7.50
C VAL A 73 0.51 -0.63 -8.66
N ASN A 74 0.25 0.65 -8.47
CA ASN A 74 -0.38 1.51 -9.49
C ASN A 74 -1.69 0.92 -10.06
N GLY A 75 -2.50 0.29 -9.20
CA GLY A 75 -3.76 -0.34 -9.59
C GLY A 75 -3.63 -1.70 -10.28
N GLN A 76 -2.42 -2.26 -10.41
CA GLN A 76 -2.20 -3.61 -10.95
C GLN A 76 -1.71 -4.57 -9.88
N GLN A 77 -2.31 -5.76 -9.81
CA GLN A 77 -1.88 -6.80 -8.88
C GLN A 77 -0.48 -7.32 -9.28
N THR A 78 0.43 -7.44 -8.31
CA THR A 78 1.78 -7.98 -8.52
C THR A 78 2.07 -9.14 -7.57
N GLN A 79 2.88 -10.08 -8.05
CA GLN A 79 3.52 -11.13 -7.26
C GLN A 79 5.04 -11.01 -7.28
N VAL A 80 5.57 -10.06 -8.08
CA VAL A 80 7.02 -9.86 -8.23
C VAL A 80 7.55 -9.16 -6.99
N GLY A 81 8.55 -9.76 -6.34
CA GLY A 81 9.15 -9.23 -5.11
C GLY A 81 8.25 -9.38 -3.88
N VAL A 82 7.15 -10.13 -3.98
CA VAL A 82 6.24 -10.41 -2.86
C VAL A 82 6.70 -11.63 -2.09
N SER A 83 6.74 -11.51 -0.77
CA SER A 83 6.99 -12.61 0.17
C SER A 83 5.93 -12.55 1.27
N THR A 84 4.97 -13.46 1.21
CA THR A 84 3.86 -13.56 2.17
C THR A 84 4.10 -14.75 3.11
N ASP A 85 3.77 -14.59 4.39
CA ASP A 85 3.87 -15.69 5.35
C ASP A 85 2.97 -16.87 4.90
N PRO A 86 3.38 -18.13 5.08
CA PRO A 86 2.65 -19.28 4.55
C PRO A 86 1.33 -19.54 5.27
N GLN A 87 1.25 -19.22 6.56
CA GLN A 87 0.04 -19.30 7.38
C GLN A 87 -0.04 -18.12 8.35
N PRO A 88 -1.26 -17.70 8.74
CA PRO A 88 -1.47 -16.79 9.86
C PRO A 88 -0.92 -17.36 11.18
N SER A 89 -0.39 -16.48 12.03
CA SER A 89 0.02 -16.81 13.39
C SER A 89 -1.00 -16.29 14.40
N LYS A 90 -1.21 -17.02 15.51
CA LYS A 90 -1.99 -16.52 16.64
C LYS A 90 -1.27 -15.34 17.30
N GLU A 91 -2.01 -14.28 17.63
CA GLU A 91 -1.46 -13.14 18.39
C GLU A 91 -1.11 -13.53 19.84
N GLN A 92 -1.84 -14.51 20.38
CA GLN A 92 -1.62 -15.12 21.69
C GLN A 92 -1.54 -16.64 21.51
N PRO A 93 -0.34 -17.23 21.43
CA PRO A 93 -0.15 -18.65 21.10
C PRO A 93 -0.92 -19.61 22.02
N ASP A 94 -0.97 -19.28 23.31
CA ASP A 94 -1.55 -20.14 24.36
C ASP A 94 -3.07 -19.97 24.52
N ASN A 95 -3.69 -19.09 23.73
CA ASN A 95 -5.13 -18.84 23.77
C ASN A 95 -5.83 -19.51 22.57
N ASP A 96 -6.76 -20.41 22.85
CA ASP A 96 -7.57 -21.08 21.81
C ASP A 96 -8.53 -20.13 21.10
N PHE A 97 -8.92 -19.05 21.77
CA PHE A 97 -9.74 -17.97 21.23
C PHE A 97 -8.91 -16.79 20.74
N SER A 98 -7.62 -16.99 20.50
CA SER A 98 -6.75 -15.94 19.98
C SER A 98 -7.15 -15.52 18.57
N LYS A 99 -6.98 -14.24 18.30
CA LYS A 99 -7.05 -13.68 16.95
C LYS A 99 -5.76 -14.02 16.20
N TYR A 100 -5.85 -13.92 14.89
CA TYR A 100 -4.75 -14.18 13.99
C TYR A 100 -4.13 -12.88 13.47
N SER A 101 -2.86 -13.00 13.12
CA SER A 101 -2.09 -12.00 12.42
C SER A 101 -1.35 -12.64 11.25
N MET A 102 -1.07 -11.87 10.20
CA MET A 102 -0.34 -12.34 9.03
C MET A 102 0.39 -11.18 8.38
N SER A 103 1.64 -11.41 7.96
CA SER A 103 2.44 -10.39 7.29
C SER A 103 2.77 -10.74 5.84
N SER A 104 2.96 -9.71 5.04
CA SER A 104 3.49 -9.82 3.69
C SER A 104 4.47 -8.69 3.43
N ARG A 105 5.51 -8.97 2.65
CA ARG A 105 6.58 -8.03 2.33
C ARG A 105 6.63 -7.84 0.82
N LEU A 106 6.73 -6.60 0.36
CA LEU A 106 6.93 -6.26 -1.05
C LEU A 106 8.25 -5.53 -1.19
N ARG A 107 9.18 -6.12 -1.95
CA ARG A 107 10.49 -5.53 -2.21
C ARG A 107 10.54 -4.89 -3.58
N VAL A 108 10.89 -3.61 -3.64
CA VAL A 108 11.06 -2.82 -4.85
C VAL A 108 12.41 -2.11 -4.86
N SER A 109 12.78 -1.50 -6.00
CA SER A 109 13.97 -0.67 -6.07
C SER A 109 13.75 0.69 -5.39
N ALA A 110 14.79 1.26 -4.79
CA ALA A 110 14.70 2.58 -4.15
C ALA A 110 14.20 3.69 -5.10
N PRO A 111 14.65 3.80 -6.36
CA PRO A 111 14.13 4.81 -7.29
C PRO A 111 12.63 4.64 -7.57
N PHE A 112 12.13 3.41 -7.57
CA PHE A 112 10.71 3.14 -7.78
C PHE A 112 9.87 3.54 -6.56
N TRP A 113 10.36 3.27 -5.34
CA TRP A 113 9.72 3.75 -4.10
C TRP A 113 9.73 5.28 -3.99
N ARG A 114 10.83 5.94 -4.38
CA ARG A 114 10.99 7.40 -4.28
C ARG A 114 10.10 8.21 -5.22
N ASN A 115 9.39 7.57 -6.14
CA ASN A 115 8.47 8.27 -7.04
C ASN A 115 7.11 8.46 -6.35
N PRO A 116 6.69 9.70 -6.02
CA PRO A 116 5.43 9.96 -5.31
C PRO A 116 4.18 9.64 -6.12
N LYS A 117 4.32 9.44 -7.43
CA LYS A 117 3.21 8.99 -8.30
C LYS A 117 2.91 7.50 -8.14
N ASN A 118 3.85 6.73 -7.59
CA ASN A 118 3.65 5.30 -7.40
C ASN A 118 2.80 5.05 -6.15
N SER A 119 1.78 4.21 -6.29
CA SER A 119 0.92 3.78 -5.19
C SER A 119 1.14 2.30 -4.89
N PHE A 120 1.13 1.98 -3.59
CA PHE A 120 1.31 0.63 -3.08
C PHE A 120 0.14 0.33 -2.16
N ARG A 121 -0.69 -0.62 -2.56
CA ARG A 121 -1.88 -1.05 -1.81
C ARG A 121 -1.75 -2.51 -1.44
N CYS A 122 -1.84 -2.80 -0.15
CA CYS A 122 -2.02 -4.16 0.33
C CYS A 122 -3.50 -4.43 0.48
N GLN A 123 -4.01 -5.47 -0.17
CA GLN A 123 -5.40 -5.89 -0.10
C GLN A 123 -5.49 -7.28 0.52
N VAL A 124 -6.33 -7.40 1.54
CA VAL A 124 -6.62 -8.63 2.28
C VAL A 124 -8.05 -9.03 1.98
N LEU A 125 -8.21 -10.16 1.30
CA LEU A 125 -9.50 -10.80 1.14
C LEU A 125 -9.80 -11.59 2.42
N PHE A 126 -10.77 -11.13 3.19
CA PHE A 126 -11.25 -11.79 4.39
C PHE A 126 -12.53 -12.56 4.07
N HIS A 127 -12.53 -13.86 4.35
CA HIS A 127 -13.72 -14.70 4.20
C HIS A 127 -14.46 -14.75 5.54
N GLY A 128 -15.47 -13.88 5.65
CA GLY A 128 -16.34 -13.80 6.81
C GLY A 128 -17.60 -14.65 6.65
N ILE A 129 -18.67 -14.22 7.31
CA ILE A 129 -19.97 -14.88 7.29
C ILE A 129 -20.66 -14.62 5.94
N SER A 130 -21.37 -15.60 5.40
CA SER A 130 -22.17 -15.42 4.18
C SER A 130 -23.41 -14.55 4.44
N GLU A 131 -23.95 -13.91 3.41
CA GLU A 131 -25.07 -12.96 3.57
C GLU A 131 -26.36 -13.59 4.09
N ASP A 132 -26.58 -14.87 3.78
CA ASP A 132 -27.75 -15.68 4.12
C ASP A 132 -27.78 -16.20 5.57
N GLU A 133 -26.64 -16.22 6.26
CA GLU A 133 -26.55 -16.72 7.64
C GLU A 133 -27.09 -15.71 8.67
N PRO A 134 -27.83 -16.12 9.71
CA PRO A 134 -28.30 -15.22 10.75
C PRO A 134 -27.13 -14.66 11.57
N TRP A 135 -27.15 -13.35 11.82
CA TRP A 135 -26.18 -12.68 12.69
C TRP A 135 -26.87 -12.12 13.93
N THR A 136 -26.43 -12.57 15.10
CA THR A 136 -26.99 -12.19 16.40
C THR A 136 -26.06 -11.29 17.22
N GLY A 137 -24.92 -10.87 16.65
CA GLY A 137 -23.94 -10.07 17.35
C GLY A 137 -24.30 -8.58 17.42
N ASN A 138 -23.73 -7.88 18.40
CA ASN A 138 -23.97 -6.46 18.65
C ASN A 138 -23.24 -5.53 17.65
N THR A 139 -22.42 -6.08 16.75
CA THR A 139 -21.61 -5.34 15.77
C THR A 139 -22.17 -5.53 14.37
N SER A 140 -21.70 -4.77 13.38
CA SER A 140 -22.02 -5.04 11.98
C SER A 140 -21.59 -6.46 11.59
N LYS A 141 -22.45 -7.15 10.84
CA LYS A 141 -22.20 -8.52 10.37
C LYS A 141 -20.86 -8.57 9.59
N PRO A 142 -19.89 -9.36 10.03
CA PRO A 142 -18.57 -9.45 9.38
C PRO A 142 -18.69 -10.35 8.14
N ILE A 143 -19.11 -9.77 7.02
CA ILE A 143 -19.22 -10.48 5.75
C ILE A 143 -17.87 -10.66 5.05
N THR A 144 -17.85 -11.47 3.99
CA THR A 144 -16.70 -11.54 3.10
C THR A 144 -16.43 -10.18 2.47
N GLN A 145 -15.23 -9.65 2.66
CA GLN A 145 -14.87 -8.30 2.23
C GLN A 145 -13.39 -8.17 1.87
N ASN A 146 -13.07 -7.17 1.04
CA ASN A 146 -11.71 -6.75 0.77
C ASN A 146 -11.36 -5.57 1.68
N VAL A 147 -10.42 -5.80 2.60
CA VAL A 147 -9.86 -4.73 3.44
C VAL A 147 -8.49 -4.35 2.88
N SER A 148 -8.23 -3.07 2.72
CA SER A 148 -6.94 -2.63 2.18
C SER A 148 -6.43 -1.38 2.86
N ASP A 149 -5.11 -1.25 2.85
CA ASP A 149 -4.43 -0.01 3.19
C ASP A 149 -3.47 0.37 2.06
N GLN A 150 -3.31 1.67 1.84
CA GLN A 150 -2.58 2.23 0.69
C GLN A 150 -1.65 3.33 1.13
N ILE A 151 -0.40 3.23 0.68
CA ILE A 151 0.61 4.28 0.82
C ILE A 151 1.16 4.69 -0.54
N TRP A 152 1.69 5.90 -0.58
CA TRP A 152 2.30 6.48 -1.77
C TRP A 152 3.82 6.44 -1.62
N GLY A 153 4.51 6.37 -2.75
CA GLY A 153 5.94 6.57 -2.79
C GLY A 153 6.32 7.87 -2.12
N LYS A 154 7.44 7.87 -1.39
CA LYS A 154 7.91 9.04 -0.66
C LYS A 154 9.16 9.55 -1.32
N ALA A 155 9.09 10.76 -1.86
CA ALA A 155 10.28 11.43 -2.34
C ALA A 155 11.22 11.68 -1.16
N ASP A 156 12.50 11.42 -1.38
CA ASP A 156 13.55 11.75 -0.43
C ASP A 156 13.52 13.26 -0.13
N CYS A 157 14.03 13.71 1.02
CA CYS A 157 14.04 15.13 1.38
C CYS A 157 15.00 16.00 0.51
N GLY A 158 15.55 15.42 -0.56
CA GLY A 158 16.23 16.13 -1.65
C GLY A 158 15.28 16.85 -2.60
N VAL A 159 15.84 17.72 -3.46
CA VAL A 159 15.08 18.55 -4.40
C VAL A 159 14.21 17.67 -5.32
N THR A 160 12.91 17.67 -5.10
CA THR A 160 11.93 16.95 -5.92
C THR A 160 11.54 17.77 -7.14
N SER A 161 11.06 17.13 -8.20
CA SER A 161 10.52 17.84 -9.37
C SER A 161 9.38 18.80 -9.01
N GLU A 162 8.58 18.49 -7.99
CA GLU A 162 7.53 19.38 -7.49
C GLU A 162 8.09 20.61 -6.79
N SER A 163 9.12 20.45 -5.94
CA SER A 163 9.84 21.58 -5.36
C SER A 163 10.52 22.43 -6.42
N TYR A 164 11.12 21.81 -7.45
CA TYR A 164 11.76 22.49 -8.57
C TYR A 164 10.75 23.31 -9.37
N GLN A 165 9.58 22.75 -9.66
CA GLN A 165 8.51 23.43 -10.38
C GLN A 165 7.97 24.63 -9.59
N ARG A 166 7.76 24.48 -8.28
CA ARG A 166 7.38 25.59 -7.38
C ARG A 166 8.47 26.67 -7.33
N SER A 167 9.75 26.28 -7.27
CA SER A 167 10.88 27.22 -7.29
C SER A 167 10.94 28.01 -8.60
N ILE A 168 10.74 27.37 -9.77
CA ILE A 168 10.66 28.05 -11.06
C ILE A 168 9.47 29.01 -11.09
N GLN A 169 8.28 28.56 -10.69
CA GLN A 169 7.10 29.42 -10.69
C GLN A 169 7.29 30.67 -9.82
N SER A 170 7.89 30.51 -8.65
CA SER A 170 8.26 31.62 -7.77
C SER A 170 9.26 32.57 -8.44
N ALA A 171 10.32 32.03 -9.06
CA ALA A 171 11.33 32.83 -9.76
C ALA A 171 10.75 33.58 -10.96
N THR A 172 9.87 32.96 -11.74
CA THR A 172 9.17 33.60 -12.86
C THR A 172 8.30 34.75 -12.36
N PHE A 173 7.52 34.53 -11.30
CA PHE A 173 6.69 35.58 -10.70
C PHE A 173 7.53 36.78 -10.20
N LEU A 174 8.68 36.50 -9.57
CA LEU A 174 9.62 37.54 -9.16
C LEU A 174 10.19 38.31 -10.35
N TYR A 175 10.53 37.62 -11.45
CA TYR A 175 11.06 38.25 -12.65
C TYR A 175 10.03 39.17 -13.31
N GLU A 176 8.78 38.74 -13.41
CA GLU A 176 7.67 39.56 -13.91
C GLU A 176 7.46 40.82 -13.06
N ILE A 177 7.55 40.71 -11.73
CA ILE A 177 7.48 41.88 -10.82
C ILE A 177 8.64 42.85 -11.09
N LEU A 178 9.86 42.34 -11.28
CA LEU A 178 11.03 43.18 -11.53
C LEU A 178 10.94 43.89 -12.88
N LEU A 179 10.47 43.21 -13.93
CA LEU A 179 10.21 43.81 -15.24
C LEU A 179 9.14 44.90 -15.14
N GLY A 180 8.03 44.62 -14.45
CA GLY A 180 6.97 45.60 -14.22
C GLY A 180 7.48 46.85 -13.49
N LYS A 181 8.34 46.66 -12.47
CA LYS A 181 9.00 47.77 -11.77
C LYS A 181 9.91 48.58 -12.70
N ALA A 182 10.75 47.91 -13.51
CA ALA A 182 11.66 48.58 -14.43
C ALA A 182 10.91 49.43 -15.47
N MET A 183 9.80 48.91 -16.01
CA MET A 183 8.93 49.66 -16.93
C MET A 183 8.32 50.90 -16.25
N LEU A 184 7.83 50.77 -15.01
CA LEU A 184 7.28 51.88 -14.25
C LEU A 184 8.35 52.97 -13.99
N TYR A 185 9.56 52.59 -13.61
CA TYR A 185 10.67 53.53 -13.43
C TYR A 185 11.01 54.25 -14.74
N GLY A 186 11.05 53.53 -15.87
CA GLY A 186 11.26 54.13 -17.19
C GLY A 186 10.20 55.19 -17.54
N LEU A 187 8.92 54.89 -17.29
CA LEU A 187 7.82 55.84 -17.52
C LEU A 187 7.94 57.08 -16.63
N LEU A 188 8.21 56.91 -15.33
CA LEU A 188 8.36 58.02 -14.39
C LEU A 188 9.52 58.96 -14.77
N VAL A 189 10.69 58.40 -15.09
CA VAL A 189 11.86 59.20 -15.50
C VAL A 189 11.59 59.92 -16.81
N SER A 190 10.99 59.25 -17.80
CA SER A 190 10.65 59.88 -19.08
C SER A 190 9.67 61.07 -18.90
N ALA A 191 8.66 60.94 -18.03
CA ALA A 191 7.73 62.01 -17.71
C ALA A 191 8.39 63.18 -16.97
N LEU A 192 9.32 62.92 -16.06
CA LEU A 192 10.09 63.96 -15.37
C LEU A 192 10.97 64.75 -16.35
N VAL A 193 11.68 64.06 -17.25
CA VAL A 193 12.50 64.69 -18.30
C VAL A 193 11.65 65.53 -19.24
N TRP A 194 10.47 65.04 -19.64
CA TRP A 194 9.55 65.85 -20.45
C TRP A 194 9.15 67.13 -19.70
N ARG A 195 8.76 67.02 -18.42
CA ARG A 195 8.38 68.18 -17.61
C ARG A 195 9.51 69.20 -17.47
N THR A 196 10.76 68.79 -17.29
CA THR A 196 11.89 69.72 -17.20
C THR A 196 12.19 70.39 -18.53
N MET A 197 12.13 69.66 -19.64
CA MET A 197 12.31 70.19 -20.99
C MET A 197 11.21 71.19 -21.36
N ALA A 198 9.96 70.92 -21.00
CA ALA A 198 8.84 71.84 -21.21
C ALA A 198 9.01 73.13 -20.40
N LYS A 199 9.41 73.05 -19.11
CA LYS A 199 9.70 74.24 -18.30
C LYS A 199 10.84 75.09 -18.88
N LYS A 200 11.91 74.45 -19.38
CA LYS A 200 13.06 75.14 -19.96
C LYS A 200 12.74 75.84 -21.30
N LYS A 201 11.71 75.39 -22.01
CA LYS A 201 11.24 76.01 -23.25
C LYS A 201 10.36 77.25 -23.02
N HIS A 202 9.83 77.43 -21.81
CA HIS A 202 8.93 78.54 -21.44
C HIS A 202 9.57 79.58 -20.51
N SER A 203 10.88 79.46 -20.22
CA SER A 203 11.69 80.44 -19.48
C SER A 203 12.72 81.07 -20.40
#